data_AF-A0A8T6H3K0-F1
#
_entry.id   AF-A0A8T6H3K0-F1
#
_cell.length_a   1.000
_cell.length_b   1.000
_cell.length_c   1.000
_cell.angle_alpha   90.00
_cell.angle_beta   90.00
_cell.angle_gamma   90.00
#
_symmetry.space_group_name_H-M   'P 1'
#
loop_
_entity.id
_entity.type
_entity.pdbx_description
1 polymer ?
#
loop_
_entity_poly.entity_id
_entity_poly.type
_entity_poly.pdbx_seq_one_letter_code
_entity_poly.pdbx_strand_id
1 'polypeptide(L)'
;MKRFLRALVQALRLTLKGESLTPRHFRPLEDWIARGLDLLNEAERAAAAQRLDLAALQLKLDGRPISLARTLQMLRHNLVNEYPRLIRLDDAFSMMVVSASNMNDQYRVSQFLAQSELPAETRAALVALDAHLQALPQPLPP
;
A
#
# COMPACT_ATOMS: atom_id res chain seq x y z
N MET A 1 10.78 36.32 1.62
CA MET A 1 12.16 35.78 1.54
C MET A 1 12.39 34.47 2.29
N LYS A 2 12.00 34.31 3.56
CA LYS A 2 12.18 33.04 4.32
C LYS A 2 11.57 31.78 3.68
N ARG A 3 10.49 31.93 2.88
CA ARG A 3 9.84 30.83 2.14
C ARG A 3 10.64 30.36 0.92
N PHE A 4 11.20 31.28 0.14
CA PHE A 4 12.01 30.96 -1.04
C PHE A 4 13.31 30.23 -0.67
N LEU A 5 13.94 30.63 0.42
CA LEU A 5 15.16 29.98 0.90
C LEU A 5 14.90 28.52 1.33
N ARG A 6 13.75 28.23 1.96
CA ARG A 6 13.36 26.86 2.32
C ARG A 6 13.07 25.99 1.10
N ALA A 7 12.33 26.54 0.13
CA ALA A 7 12.02 25.84 -1.11
C ALA A 7 13.30 25.51 -1.90
N LEU A 8 14.25 26.45 -1.95
CA LEU A 8 15.55 26.25 -2.61
C LEU A 8 16.40 25.17 -1.92
N VAL A 9 16.45 25.17 -0.58
CA VAL A 9 17.20 24.16 0.19
C VAL A 9 16.56 22.78 0.10
N GLN A 10 15.22 22.69 0.06
CA GLN A 10 14.52 21.44 -0.21
C GLN A 10 14.82 20.95 -1.62
N ALA A 11 14.70 21.81 -2.63
CA ALA A 11 15.01 21.47 -4.01
C ALA A 11 16.45 20.95 -4.15
N LEU A 12 17.44 21.63 -3.55
CA LEU A 12 18.84 21.17 -3.56
C LEU A 12 19.05 19.81 -2.88
N ARG A 13 18.41 19.58 -1.72
CA ARG A 13 18.47 18.27 -1.03
C ARG A 13 17.86 17.15 -1.83
N LEU A 14 16.79 17.46 -2.56
CA LEU A 14 16.06 16.54 -3.42
C LEU A 14 16.86 16.22 -4.69
N THR A 15 17.48 17.23 -5.32
CA THR A 15 18.39 17.03 -6.46
C THR A 15 19.63 16.21 -6.07
N LEU A 16 20.19 16.42 -4.88
CA LEU A 16 21.33 15.64 -4.37
C LEU A 16 20.96 14.19 -4.01
N LYS A 17 19.67 13.88 -3.81
CA LYS A 17 19.15 12.54 -3.52
C LYS A 17 18.52 11.84 -4.74
N GLY A 18 18.37 12.53 -5.87
CA GLY A 18 17.63 12.04 -7.03
C GLY A 18 16.12 11.91 -6.80
N GLU A 19 15.59 12.57 -5.76
CA GLU A 19 14.17 12.53 -5.40
C GLU A 19 13.46 13.75 -6.02
N SER A 20 12.45 13.53 -6.85
CA SER A 20 11.51 14.60 -7.25
C SER A 20 10.48 14.80 -6.14
N LEU A 21 10.02 16.04 -5.94
CA LEU A 21 8.84 16.30 -5.11
C LEU A 21 7.64 15.60 -5.74
N THR A 22 6.92 14.81 -4.96
CA THR A 22 5.63 14.29 -5.42
C THR A 22 4.72 15.47 -5.79
N PRO A 23 4.07 15.43 -6.96
CA PRO A 23 3.12 16.46 -7.36
C PRO A 23 2.02 16.62 -6.31
N ARG A 24 1.64 17.89 -6.04
CA ARG A 24 0.65 18.23 -5.00
C ARG A 24 -0.69 17.49 -5.19
N HIS A 25 -1.05 17.17 -6.42
CA HIS A 25 -2.30 16.50 -6.74
C HIS A 25 -2.35 15.02 -6.29
N PHE A 26 -1.20 14.38 -6.04
CA PHE A 26 -1.11 13.04 -5.48
C PHE A 26 -1.04 12.99 -3.96
N ARG A 27 -1.10 14.13 -3.26
CA ARG A 27 -1.02 14.16 -1.79
C ARG A 27 -2.05 13.26 -1.09
N PRO A 28 -3.33 13.18 -1.51
CA PRO A 28 -4.27 12.24 -0.92
C PRO A 28 -3.82 10.78 -1.06
N LEU A 29 -3.17 10.45 -2.19
CA LEU A 29 -2.64 9.11 -2.44
C LEU A 29 -1.41 8.82 -1.57
N GLU A 30 -0.54 9.81 -1.33
CA GLU A 30 0.57 9.65 -0.36
C GLU A 30 0.06 9.35 1.05
N ASP A 31 -0.92 10.12 1.53
CA ASP A 31 -1.53 9.92 2.85
C ASP A 31 -2.19 8.53 2.94
N TRP A 32 -2.86 8.11 1.86
CA TRP A 32 -3.46 6.78 1.76
C TRP A 32 -2.39 5.67 1.74
N ILE A 33 -1.26 5.85 1.05
CA ILE A 33 -0.14 4.89 1.04
C ILE A 33 0.42 4.72 2.45
N ALA A 34 0.67 5.83 3.15
CA ALA A 34 1.20 5.81 4.51
C ALA A 34 0.26 5.08 5.46
N ARG A 35 -1.05 5.38 5.41
CA ARG A 35 -2.05 4.69 6.24
C ARG A 35 -2.17 3.21 5.90
N GLY A 36 -2.06 2.83 4.63
CA GLY A 36 -2.07 1.44 4.20
C GLY A 36 -0.90 0.64 4.80
N LEU A 37 0.28 1.26 4.87
CA LEU A 37 1.45 0.64 5.48
C LEU A 37 1.27 0.41 6.99
N ASP A 38 0.66 1.38 7.69
CA ASP A 38 0.34 1.23 9.12
C ASP A 38 -0.63 0.08 9.37
N LEU A 39 -1.71 0.00 8.59
CA LEU A 39 -2.70 -1.08 8.68
C LEU A 39 -2.12 -2.46 8.34
N LEU A 40 -1.21 -2.52 7.36
CA LEU A 40 -0.49 -3.74 7.02
C LEU A 40 0.40 -4.19 8.19
N ASN A 41 1.14 -3.26 8.81
CA ASN A 41 1.94 -3.55 10.00
C ASN A 41 1.07 -3.97 11.20
N GLU A 42 -0.14 -3.43 11.34
CA GLU A 42 -1.12 -3.87 12.34
C GLU A 42 -1.58 -5.30 12.09
N ALA A 43 -1.90 -5.68 10.84
CA ALA A 43 -2.29 -7.03 10.49
C ALA A 43 -1.18 -8.07 10.75
N GLU A 44 0.06 -7.77 10.38
CA GLU A 44 1.20 -8.65 10.67
C GLU A 44 1.48 -8.77 12.18
N ARG A 45 1.36 -7.68 12.94
CA ARG A 45 1.49 -7.71 14.41
C ARG A 45 0.38 -8.52 15.07
N ALA A 46 -0.87 -8.37 14.63
CA ALA A 46 -2.01 -9.14 15.15
C ALA A 46 -1.84 -10.66 14.90
N ALA A 47 -1.33 -11.02 13.72
CA ALA A 47 -0.96 -12.40 13.41
C ALA A 47 0.18 -12.92 14.29
N ALA A 48 1.24 -12.13 14.44
CA ALA A 48 2.40 -12.50 15.26
C ALA A 48 2.03 -12.67 16.76
N ALA A 49 1.19 -11.79 17.31
CA ALA A 49 0.71 -11.88 18.69
C ALA A 49 -0.02 -13.19 18.99
N GLN A 50 -0.69 -13.74 17.98
CA GLN A 50 -1.42 -15.01 18.06
C GLN A 50 -0.61 -16.20 17.53
N ARG A 51 0.68 -16.01 17.26
CA ARG A 51 1.61 -17.03 16.71
C ARG A 51 1.09 -17.68 15.42
N LEU A 52 0.34 -16.92 14.63
CA LEU A 52 -0.20 -17.39 13.36
C LEU A 52 0.90 -17.43 12.30
N ASP A 53 1.14 -18.61 11.74
CA ASP A 53 2.05 -18.77 10.61
C ASP A 53 1.35 -18.34 9.30
N LEU A 54 1.61 -17.09 8.89
CA LEU A 54 1.07 -16.52 7.66
C LEU A 54 1.56 -17.23 6.39
N ALA A 55 2.68 -17.96 6.43
CA ALA A 55 3.20 -18.72 5.29
C ALA A 55 2.47 -20.06 5.12
N ALA A 56 1.99 -20.64 6.21
CA ALA A 56 1.18 -21.86 6.22
C ALA A 56 -0.26 -21.61 5.75
N LEU A 57 -0.78 -20.39 5.91
CA LEU A 57 -2.08 -19.99 5.36
C LEU A 57 -2.00 -19.84 3.85
N GLN A 58 -2.43 -20.87 3.12
CA GLN A 58 -2.40 -20.92 1.66
C GLN A 58 -3.80 -21.06 1.06
N LEU A 59 -4.02 -20.33 -0.03
CA LEU A 59 -5.19 -20.48 -0.89
C LEU A 59 -4.74 -20.79 -2.32
N LYS A 60 -5.61 -21.45 -3.08
CA LYS A 60 -5.41 -21.63 -4.52
C LYS A 60 -6.20 -20.55 -5.26
N LEU A 61 -5.50 -19.50 -5.69
CA LEU A 61 -6.08 -18.39 -6.47
C LEU A 61 -5.55 -18.48 -7.90
N ASP A 62 -6.43 -18.36 -8.90
CA ASP A 62 -6.09 -18.45 -10.33
C ASP A 62 -5.26 -19.70 -10.68
N GLY A 63 -5.57 -20.82 -10.03
CA GLY A 63 -4.87 -22.09 -10.20
C GLY A 63 -3.51 -22.20 -9.51
N ARG A 64 -3.05 -21.16 -8.80
CA ARG A 64 -1.73 -21.10 -8.16
C ARG A 64 -1.86 -21.07 -6.62
N PRO A 65 -1.00 -21.78 -5.89
CA PRO A 65 -0.92 -21.62 -4.45
C PRO A 65 -0.30 -20.26 -4.13
N ILE A 66 -0.99 -19.49 -3.28
CA ILE A 66 -0.51 -18.23 -2.73
C ILE A 66 -0.71 -18.25 -1.22
N SER A 67 0.31 -17.82 -0.48
CA SER A 67 0.22 -17.68 0.98
C SER A 67 -0.19 -16.27 1.39
N LEU A 68 -0.76 -16.13 2.58
CA LEU A 68 -1.09 -14.81 3.13
C LEU A 68 0.18 -13.98 3.33
N ALA A 69 1.27 -14.60 3.79
CA ALA A 69 2.58 -13.93 3.88
C ALA A 69 3.02 -13.33 2.55
N ARG A 70 2.88 -14.08 1.44
CA ARG A 70 3.23 -13.57 0.11
C ARG A 70 2.32 -12.44 -0.34
N THR A 71 1.02 -12.55 -0.08
CA THR A 71 0.05 -11.48 -0.37
C THR A 71 0.42 -10.18 0.35
N LEU A 72 0.67 -10.23 1.66
CA LEU A 72 1.05 -9.05 2.43
C LEU A 72 2.41 -8.50 2.00
N GLN A 73 3.37 -9.35 1.67
CA GLN A 73 4.67 -8.93 1.15
C GLN A 73 4.53 -8.17 -0.20
N MET A 74 3.67 -8.65 -1.09
CA MET A 74 3.40 -7.98 -2.37
C MET A 74 2.75 -6.62 -2.17
N LEU A 75 1.73 -6.54 -1.31
CA LEU A 75 1.10 -5.28 -0.97
C LEU A 75 2.10 -4.30 -0.32
N ARG A 76 2.94 -4.78 0.59
CA ARG A 76 4.03 -3.97 1.18
C ARG A 76 4.97 -3.45 0.11
N HIS A 77 5.37 -4.29 -0.85
CA HIS A 77 6.22 -3.85 -1.96
C HIS A 77 5.56 -2.73 -2.76
N ASN A 78 4.26 -2.85 -3.04
CA ASN A 78 3.50 -1.84 -3.76
C ASN A 78 3.42 -0.52 -2.99
N LEU A 79 3.08 -0.56 -1.70
CA LEU A 79 2.98 0.62 -0.84
C LEU A 79 4.33 1.33 -0.65
N VAL A 80 5.43 0.58 -0.49
CA VAL A 80 6.74 1.15 -0.15
C VAL A 80 7.52 1.60 -1.40
N ASN A 81 7.38 0.88 -2.51
CA ASN A 81 8.24 1.08 -3.69
C ASN A 81 7.44 1.51 -4.90
N GLU A 82 6.46 0.70 -5.31
CA GLU A 82 5.82 0.86 -6.62
C GLU A 82 4.93 2.09 -6.69
N TYR A 83 4.00 2.27 -5.75
CA TYR A 83 3.09 3.43 -5.76
C TYR A 83 3.87 4.73 -5.57
N PRO A 84 4.82 4.86 -4.63
CA PRO A 84 5.66 6.06 -4.52
C PRO A 84 6.46 6.33 -5.80
N ARG A 85 6.91 5.30 -6.51
CA ARG A 85 7.60 5.46 -7.80
C ARG A 85 6.66 6.00 -8.87
N LEU A 86 5.45 5.43 -9.00
CA LEU A 86 4.46 5.84 -9.98
C LEU A 86 4.01 7.30 -9.77
N ILE A 87 3.68 7.69 -8.53
CA ILE A 87 3.26 9.08 -8.25
C ILE A 87 4.37 10.11 -8.48
N ARG A 88 5.64 9.71 -8.36
CA ARG A 88 6.79 10.58 -8.66
C ARG A 88 7.04 10.72 -10.17
N LEU A 89 6.64 9.74 -10.97
CA LEU A 89 6.76 9.82 -12.44
C LEU A 89 5.74 10.79 -13.03
N ASP A 90 4.60 10.99 -12.36
CA ASP A 90 3.53 11.90 -12.79
C ASP A 90 3.10 11.64 -14.25
N ASP A 91 3.00 10.36 -14.62
CA ASP A 91 2.58 9.96 -15.95
C ASP A 91 1.05 9.76 -16.01
N ALA A 92 0.49 9.92 -17.21
CA ALA A 92 -0.96 9.80 -17.45
C ALA A 92 -1.53 8.41 -17.09
N PHE A 93 -0.69 7.40 -16.93
CA PHE A 93 -1.09 6.01 -16.66
C PHE A 93 -0.83 5.60 -15.20
N SER A 94 -0.23 6.46 -14.38
CA SER A 94 0.24 6.13 -13.04
C SER A 94 -0.93 5.70 -12.16
N MET A 95 -2.04 6.44 -12.21
CA MET A 95 -3.26 6.08 -11.50
C MET A 95 -3.90 4.79 -12.01
N MET A 96 -3.81 4.51 -13.32
CA MET A 96 -4.31 3.26 -13.88
C MET A 96 -3.52 2.06 -13.33
N VAL A 97 -2.19 2.18 -13.27
CA VAL A 97 -1.31 1.13 -12.73
C VAL A 97 -1.52 0.95 -11.22
N VAL A 98 -1.65 2.04 -10.47
CA VAL A 98 -1.96 2.00 -9.03
C VAL A 98 -3.30 1.29 -8.81
N SER A 99 -4.35 1.71 -9.53
CA SER A 99 -5.69 1.14 -9.42
C SER A 99 -5.71 -0.36 -9.75
N ALA A 100 -5.10 -0.76 -10.86
CA ALA A 100 -5.03 -2.16 -11.27
C ALA A 100 -4.25 -3.04 -10.28
N SER A 101 -3.14 -2.52 -9.77
CA SER A 101 -2.34 -3.21 -8.74
C SER A 101 -3.12 -3.34 -7.43
N ASN A 102 -3.75 -2.26 -6.98
CA ASN A 102 -4.56 -2.24 -5.76
C ASN A 102 -5.76 -3.20 -5.85
N MET A 103 -6.43 -3.27 -7.00
CA MET A 103 -7.53 -4.21 -7.23
C MET A 103 -7.07 -5.67 -7.06
N ASN A 104 -5.87 -6.01 -7.53
CA ASN A 104 -5.30 -7.35 -7.34
C ASN A 104 -4.99 -7.64 -5.86
N ASP A 105 -4.47 -6.66 -5.13
CA ASP A 105 -4.15 -6.81 -3.71
C ASP A 105 -5.42 -6.94 -2.87
N GLN A 106 -6.43 -6.09 -3.13
CA GLN A 106 -7.76 -6.18 -2.52
C GLN A 106 -8.40 -7.55 -2.80
N TYR A 107 -8.36 -8.03 -4.05
CA TYR A 107 -8.87 -9.37 -4.37
C TYR A 107 -8.20 -10.44 -3.51
N ARG A 108 -6.87 -10.47 -3.42
CA ARG A 108 -6.17 -11.48 -2.62
C ARG A 108 -6.52 -11.38 -1.13
N VAL A 109 -6.51 -10.18 -0.55
CA VAL A 109 -6.83 -9.97 0.87
C VAL A 109 -8.26 -10.42 1.18
N SER A 110 -9.23 -10.03 0.35
CA SER A 110 -10.63 -10.43 0.51
C SER A 110 -10.83 -11.95 0.38
N GLN A 111 -10.08 -12.64 -0.49
CA GLN A 111 -10.13 -14.11 -0.55
C GLN A 111 -9.63 -14.77 0.74
N PHE A 112 -8.56 -14.25 1.37
CA PHE A 112 -8.11 -14.74 2.68
C PHE A 112 -9.13 -14.49 3.78
N LEU A 113 -9.78 -13.32 3.78
CA LEU A 113 -10.87 -13.03 4.72
C LEU A 113 -12.05 -13.99 4.54
N ALA A 114 -12.39 -14.36 3.32
CA ALA A 114 -13.52 -15.23 3.01
C ALA A 114 -13.25 -16.71 3.28
N GLN A 115 -12.05 -17.20 2.99
CA GLN A 115 -11.77 -18.65 2.94
C GLN A 115 -10.91 -19.16 4.10
N SER A 116 -10.23 -18.30 4.85
CA SER A 116 -9.36 -18.72 5.95
C SER A 116 -10.01 -18.58 7.31
N GLU A 117 -9.77 -19.57 8.17
CA GLU A 117 -10.02 -19.47 9.60
C GLU A 117 -8.92 -18.61 10.22
N LEU A 118 -9.26 -17.34 10.41
CA LEU A 118 -8.39 -16.35 11.02
C LEU A 118 -8.80 -16.11 12.47
N PRO A 119 -7.84 -16.04 13.41
CA PRO A 119 -8.11 -15.56 14.75
C PRO A 119 -8.74 -14.16 14.74
N ALA A 120 -9.57 -13.86 15.73
CA ALA A 120 -10.46 -12.69 15.72
C ALA A 120 -9.71 -11.36 15.51
N GLU A 121 -8.59 -11.14 16.20
CA GLU A 121 -7.83 -9.89 16.08
C GLU A 121 -7.15 -9.76 14.70
N THR A 122 -6.62 -10.86 14.16
CA THR A 122 -6.01 -10.89 12.82
C THR A 122 -7.06 -10.63 11.76
N ARG A 123 -8.24 -11.23 11.91
CA ARG A 123 -9.39 -10.99 11.03
C ARG A 123 -9.78 -9.50 11.08
N ALA A 124 -9.91 -8.92 12.26
CA ALA A 124 -10.28 -7.51 12.40
C ALA A 124 -9.26 -6.58 11.73
N ALA A 125 -7.97 -6.83 11.93
CA ALA A 125 -6.91 -6.06 11.29
C ALA A 125 -6.91 -6.19 9.75
N LEU A 126 -7.12 -7.41 9.23
CA LEU A 126 -7.23 -7.63 7.78
C LEU A 126 -8.51 -7.02 7.18
N VAL A 127 -9.63 -6.98 7.92
CA VAL A 127 -10.85 -6.28 7.51
C VAL A 127 -10.59 -4.78 7.41
N ALA A 128 -9.89 -4.20 8.40
CA ALA A 128 -9.53 -2.78 8.36
C ALA A 128 -8.60 -2.47 7.17
N LEU A 129 -7.64 -3.35 6.89
CA LEU A 129 -6.77 -3.25 5.71
C LEU A 129 -7.57 -3.33 4.41
N ASP A 130 -8.44 -4.34 4.25
CA ASP A 130 -9.28 -4.51 3.06
C ASP A 130 -10.19 -3.29 2.81
N ALA A 131 -10.84 -2.78 3.85
CA ALA A 131 -11.66 -1.58 3.77
C ALA A 131 -10.85 -0.34 3.33
N HIS A 132 -9.59 -0.23 3.77
CA HIS A 132 -8.69 0.84 3.33
C HIS A 132 -8.30 0.69 1.84
N LEU A 133 -8.05 -0.53 1.38
CA LEU A 133 -7.76 -0.81 -0.03
C LEU A 133 -8.94 -0.45 -0.95
N GLN A 134 -10.17 -0.66 -0.48
CA GLN A 134 -11.40 -0.26 -1.18
C GLN A 134 -11.56 1.26 -1.28
N ALA A 135 -10.95 2.02 -0.37
CA ALA A 135 -11.06 3.48 -0.29
C ALA A 135 -9.92 4.21 -1.04
N LEU A 136 -9.44 3.65 -2.15
CA LEU A 136 -8.38 4.27 -2.98
C LEU A 136 -8.81 5.68 -3.45
N PRO A 137 -8.07 6.74 -3.08
CA PRO A 137 -8.45 8.10 -3.45
C PRO A 137 -8.17 8.37 -4.93
N GLN A 138 -8.97 9.28 -5.50
CA GLN A 138 -8.65 9.89 -6.78
C GLN A 138 -7.65 11.04 -6.58
N PRO A 139 -6.75 11.29 -7.55
CA PRO A 139 -5.90 12.48 -7.50
C PRO A 139 -6.76 13.74 -7.54
N LEU A 140 -6.25 14.82 -6.98
CA LEU A 140 -6.87 16.14 -7.13
C LEU A 140 -6.76 16.59 -8.60
N PRO A 141 -7.66 17.48 -9.07
CA PRO A 141 -7.44 18.14 -10.35
C PRO A 141 -6.07 18.86 -10.35
N PRO A 142 -5.37 18.86 -11.50
CA PRO A 142 -4.05 19.46 -11.63
C PRO A 142 -4.04 20.98 -11.38
#